data_AF-A0A497HKZ0-F1
#
_entry.id   AF-A0A497HKZ0-F1
#
_cell.length_a   1.000
_cell.length_b   1.000
_cell.length_c   1.000
_cell.angle_alpha   90.00
_cell.angle_beta   90.00
_cell.angle_gamma   90.00
#
_symmetry.space_group_name_H-M   'P 1'
#
loop_
_entity.id
_entity.type
_entity.pdbx_description
1 polymer ?
#
loop_
_entity_poly.entity_id
_entity_poly.type
_entity_poly.pdbx_seq_one_letter_code
_entity_poly.pdbx_strand_id
1 'polypeptide(L)'
;MFTEKILRELKDISDNSSIRKNQSYTVGFAVFSPDKFEEVMSRIKKLLQREGEEIICEGTGRIVDCGTTQFHIKKAVFIEYYHYISTTSIFVRLYLISNKDDNKEWISLYIDENPLTPWWSKEEREKG
;
A
#
# COMPACT_ATOMS: atom_id res chain seq x y z
N MET A 1 -8.13 7.86 -9.26
CA MET A 1 -7.13 6.83 -8.94
C MET A 1 -7.13 6.62 -7.45
N PHE A 2 -7.19 5.37 -7.00
CA PHE A 2 -7.17 5.01 -5.57
C PHE A 2 -5.91 5.49 -4.89
N THR A 3 -4.74 5.36 -5.53
CA THR A 3 -3.45 5.84 -5.02
C THR A 3 -3.49 7.32 -4.66
N GLU A 4 -4.01 8.16 -5.56
CA GLU A 4 -4.14 9.61 -5.32
C GLU A 4 -5.11 9.92 -4.18
N LYS A 5 -6.22 9.18 -4.07
CA LYS A 5 -7.20 9.35 -2.98
C LYS A 5 -6.59 8.98 -1.63
N ILE A 6 -5.89 7.85 -1.55
CA ILE A 6 -5.22 7.38 -0.34
C ILE A 6 -4.17 8.40 0.11
N LEU A 7 -3.29 8.86 -0.79
CA LEU A 7 -2.26 9.82 -0.42
C LEU A 7 -2.83 11.20 -0.04
N ARG A 8 -3.95 11.60 -0.64
CA ARG A 8 -4.65 12.84 -0.23
C ARG A 8 -5.23 12.72 1.18
N GLU A 9 -5.82 11.59 1.52
CA GLU A 9 -6.39 11.30 2.84
C GLU A 9 -5.33 11.23 3.95
N LEU A 10 -4.09 10.92 3.59
CA LEU A 10 -2.96 10.76 4.51
C LEU A 10 -2.03 11.99 4.55
N LYS A 11 -2.33 13.03 3.77
CA LYS A 11 -1.42 14.16 3.54
C LYS A 11 -1.11 14.95 4.81
N ASP A 12 -2.07 15.07 5.72
CA ASP A 12 -1.94 15.81 6.98
C ASP A 12 -1.02 15.13 8.00
N ILE A 13 -0.84 13.80 7.88
CA ILE A 13 -0.02 13.01 8.81
C ILE A 13 1.28 12.49 8.18
N SER A 14 1.48 12.66 6.87
CA SER A 14 2.69 12.24 6.18
C SER A 14 3.81 13.26 6.33
N ASP A 15 5.02 12.79 6.64
CA ASP A 15 6.24 13.61 6.61
C ASP A 15 6.65 13.93 5.18
N ASN A 16 6.46 12.96 4.27
CA ASN A 16 6.71 13.10 2.84
C ASN A 16 5.77 12.18 2.07
N SER A 17 5.40 12.58 0.86
CA SER A 17 4.67 11.72 -0.07
C SER A 17 5.02 12.04 -1.52
N SER A 18 4.91 11.05 -2.39
CA SER A 18 5.13 11.22 -3.83
C SER A 18 4.23 10.30 -4.65
N ILE A 19 3.93 10.74 -5.87
CA ILE A 19 3.18 9.97 -6.86
C ILE A 19 4.01 9.91 -8.12
N ARG A 20 4.12 8.71 -8.70
CA ARG A 20 4.71 8.53 -10.03
C ARG A 20 3.72 7.79 -10.91
N LYS A 21 3.73 8.12 -12.19
CA LYS A 21 2.88 7.49 -13.21
C LYS A 21 3.77 6.92 -14.29
N ASN A 22 3.48 5.71 -14.72
CA ASN A 22 4.12 5.09 -15.88
C ASN A 22 3.03 4.43 -16.72
N GLN A 23 2.75 5.01 -17.90
CA GLN A 23 1.60 4.63 -18.72
C GLN A 23 0.30 4.66 -17.88
N SER A 24 -0.40 3.53 -17.76
CA SER A 24 -1.61 3.37 -16.95
C SER A 24 -1.33 3.11 -15.47
N TYR A 25 -0.10 2.73 -15.09
CA TYR A 25 0.25 2.39 -13.72
C TYR A 25 0.48 3.67 -12.90
N THR A 26 -0.09 3.70 -11.70
CA THR A 26 0.13 4.79 -10.74
C THR A 26 0.68 4.21 -9.45
N VAL A 27 1.86 4.69 -9.06
CA VAL A 27 2.49 4.29 -7.80
C VAL A 27 2.53 5.45 -6.83
N GLY A 28 2.29 5.14 -5.56
CA GLY A 28 2.26 6.07 -4.45
C GLY A 28 3.24 5.67 -3.38
N PHE A 29 3.84 6.67 -2.75
CA PHE A 29 4.75 6.49 -1.64
C PHE A 29 4.46 7.54 -0.57
N ALA A 30 4.52 7.15 0.69
CA ALA A 30 4.50 8.09 1.81
C ALA A 30 5.31 7.57 3.02
N VAL A 31 5.85 8.51 3.79
CA VAL A 31 6.58 8.27 5.04
C VAL A 31 5.86 8.93 6.19
N PHE A 32 5.84 8.28 7.35
CA PHE A 32 5.20 8.76 8.57
C PHE A 32 6.04 8.46 9.80
N SER A 33 5.74 9.19 10.88
CA SER A 33 6.23 8.88 12.22
C SER A 33 5.69 7.51 12.72
N PRO A 34 6.47 6.75 13.50
CA PRO A 34 6.16 5.37 13.90
C PRO A 34 4.87 5.22 14.73
N ASP A 35 4.43 6.25 15.45
CA ASP A 35 3.20 6.26 16.25
C ASP A 35 1.92 6.28 15.40
N LYS A 36 2.03 6.54 14.09
CA LYS A 36 0.88 6.70 13.18
C LYS A 36 0.38 5.42 12.53
N PHE A 37 0.92 4.26 12.88
CA PHE A 37 0.66 3.02 12.14
C PHE A 37 -0.82 2.63 12.08
N GLU A 38 -1.49 2.58 13.22
CA GLU A 38 -2.91 2.21 13.29
C GLU A 38 -3.80 3.29 12.63
N GLU A 39 -3.42 4.55 12.74
CA GLU A 39 -4.14 5.67 12.12
C GLU A 39 -4.08 5.58 10.58
N VAL A 40 -2.88 5.37 10.02
CA VAL A 40 -2.67 5.17 8.57
C VAL A 40 -3.49 3.96 8.09
N MET A 41 -3.40 2.83 8.78
CA MET A 41 -4.12 1.61 8.41
C MET A 41 -5.64 1.81 8.43
N SER A 42 -6.17 2.46 9.46
CA SER A 42 -7.60 2.75 9.59
C SER A 42 -8.12 3.62 8.43
N ARG A 43 -7.37 4.68 8.07
CA ARG A 43 -7.74 5.57 6.97
C ARG A 43 -7.70 4.86 5.61
N ILE A 44 -6.69 4.02 5.36
CA ILE A 44 -6.61 3.20 4.14
C ILE A 44 -7.81 2.24 4.03
N LYS A 45 -8.10 1.47 5.09
CA LYS A 45 -9.23 0.51 5.08
C LYS A 45 -10.57 1.17 4.81
N LYS A 46 -10.79 2.40 5.28
CA LYS A 46 -12.04 3.15 5.00
C LYS A 46 -12.21 3.48 3.52
N LEU A 47 -11.11 3.71 2.78
CA LEU A 47 -11.14 4.05 1.36
C LEU A 47 -11.30 2.84 0.43
N LEU A 48 -10.89 1.65 0.89
CA LEU A 48 -10.95 0.41 0.10
C LEU A 48 -12.30 -0.33 0.24
N GLN A 49 -13.36 0.29 0.76
CA GLN A 49 -14.61 -0.41 1.03
C GLN A 49 -15.58 -0.46 -0.17
N ARG A 50 -16.46 -1.48 -0.13
CA ARG A 50 -17.81 -1.58 -0.75
C ARG A 50 -17.98 -2.20 -2.13
N GLU A 51 -16.96 -2.30 -2.98
CA GLU A 51 -17.17 -2.72 -4.39
C GLU A 51 -16.07 -3.65 -4.95
N GLY A 52 -15.39 -4.38 -4.06
CA GLY A 52 -14.27 -5.23 -4.43
C GLY A 52 -13.93 -6.32 -3.42
N GLU A 53 -12.87 -7.06 -3.71
CA GLU A 53 -12.30 -8.08 -2.84
C GLU A 53 -11.03 -7.56 -2.18
N GLU A 54 -10.87 -7.88 -0.90
CA GLU A 54 -9.74 -7.47 -0.07
C GLU A 54 -9.03 -8.71 0.49
N ILE A 55 -7.74 -8.83 0.22
CA ILE A 55 -6.86 -9.85 0.80
C ILE A 55 -5.86 -9.14 1.69
N ILE A 56 -5.85 -9.46 2.99
CA ILE A 56 -4.92 -8.89 3.96
C ILE A 56 -3.97 -9.95 4.49
N CYS A 57 -2.68 -9.64 4.46
CA CYS A 57 -1.64 -10.40 5.16
C CYS A 57 -0.91 -9.50 6.15
N GLU A 58 -0.65 -9.99 7.37
CA GLU A 58 0.10 -9.29 8.40
C GLU A 58 1.35 -10.09 8.79
N GLY A 59 2.43 -9.41 9.15
CA GLY A 59 3.66 -10.10 9.54
C GLY A 59 4.81 -9.20 9.95
N THR A 60 6.02 -9.77 9.95
CA THR A 60 7.29 -9.10 10.20
C THR A 60 8.30 -9.54 9.13
N GLY A 61 9.47 -8.89 9.05
CA GLY A 61 10.44 -9.27 8.02
C GLY A 61 11.71 -8.44 8.01
N ARG A 62 12.37 -8.43 6.85
CA ARG A 62 13.61 -7.69 6.59
C ARG A 62 13.65 -7.20 5.16
N ILE A 63 14.29 -6.05 4.95
CA ILE A 63 14.60 -5.52 3.62
C ILE A 63 16.05 -5.87 3.34
N VAL A 64 16.26 -6.64 2.27
CA VAL A 64 17.59 -7.05 1.80
C VAL A 64 17.87 -6.35 0.48
N ASP A 65 18.94 -5.58 0.44
CA ASP A 65 19.41 -4.90 -0.77
C ASP A 65 20.81 -5.41 -1.13
N CYS A 66 21.00 -5.84 -2.37
CA CYS A 66 22.22 -6.47 -2.86
C CYS A 66 22.80 -7.56 -1.92
N GLY A 67 21.93 -8.39 -1.32
CA GLY A 67 22.33 -9.47 -0.40
C GLY A 67 22.63 -9.01 1.04
N THR A 68 22.62 -7.71 1.31
CA THR A 68 22.83 -7.15 2.65
C THR A 68 21.49 -6.77 3.28
N THR A 69 21.23 -7.23 4.51
CA THR A 69 20.04 -6.78 5.25
C THR A 69 20.23 -5.32 5.64
N GLN A 70 19.44 -4.45 5.00
CA GLN A 70 19.46 -3.01 5.26
C GLN A 70 18.58 -2.65 6.45
N PHE A 71 17.37 -3.21 6.51
CA PHE A 71 16.37 -2.83 7.51
C PHE A 71 15.58 -4.02 8.05
N HIS A 72 15.07 -3.87 9.27
CA HIS A 72 14.09 -4.79 9.85
C HIS A 72 12.68 -4.22 9.69
N ILE A 73 11.72 -5.08 9.43
CA ILE A 73 10.30 -4.74 9.41
C ILE A 73 9.67 -5.30 10.69
N LYS A 74 9.39 -4.42 11.65
CA LYS A 74 8.81 -4.78 12.96
C LYS A 74 7.32 -5.12 12.86
N LYS A 75 6.63 -4.49 11.92
CA LYS A 75 5.23 -4.76 11.58
C LYS A 75 5.01 -4.50 10.10
N ALA A 76 4.35 -5.42 9.42
CA ALA A 76 4.01 -5.34 8.01
C ALA A 76 2.52 -5.61 7.84
N VAL A 77 1.88 -4.84 6.99
CA VAL A 77 0.54 -5.14 6.48
C VAL A 77 0.56 -5.01 4.97
N PHE A 78 0.09 -6.05 4.30
CA PHE A 78 -0.07 -6.15 2.86
C PHE A 78 -1.56 -6.23 2.58
N ILE A 79 -2.07 -5.37 1.68
CA ILE A 79 -3.45 -5.39 1.23
C ILE A 79 -3.43 -5.52 -0.29
N GLU A 80 -4.04 -6.57 -0.81
CA GLU A 80 -4.43 -6.65 -2.20
C GLU A 80 -5.91 -6.29 -2.28
N TYR A 81 -6.24 -5.28 -3.06
CA TYR A 81 -7.61 -4.85 -3.27
C TYR A 81 -7.97 -4.87 -4.74
N TYR A 82 -9.07 -5.55 -5.04
CA TYR A 82 -9.55 -5.82 -6.38
C TYR A 82 -10.90 -5.15 -6.57
N HIS A 83 -10.91 -3.97 -7.18
CA HIS A 83 -12.13 -3.23 -7.46
C HIS A 83 -12.80 -3.76 -8.73
N TYR A 84 -13.88 -4.52 -8.55
CA TYR A 84 -14.46 -5.30 -9.63
C TYR A 84 -15.07 -4.43 -10.74
N ILE A 85 -15.76 -3.34 -10.38
CA ILE A 85 -16.45 -2.46 -11.33
C ILE A 85 -15.47 -1.82 -12.33
N SER A 86 -14.31 -1.39 -11.85
CA SER A 86 -13.31 -0.71 -12.68
C SER A 86 -12.17 -1.61 -13.13
N THR A 87 -12.25 -2.93 -12.88
CA THR A 87 -11.19 -3.91 -13.17
C THR A 87 -9.80 -3.42 -12.73
N THR A 88 -9.74 -2.80 -11.56
CA THR A 88 -8.53 -2.17 -11.02
C THR A 88 -7.99 -2.99 -9.87
N SER A 89 -6.70 -3.27 -9.87
CA SER A 89 -6.00 -3.85 -8.72
C SER A 89 -5.15 -2.79 -8.01
N ILE A 90 -5.19 -2.81 -6.67
CA ILE A 90 -4.43 -1.95 -5.80
C ILE A 90 -3.66 -2.82 -4.81
N PHE A 91 -2.34 -2.66 -4.78
CA PHE A 91 -1.46 -3.33 -3.85
C PHE A 91 -0.93 -2.31 -2.86
N VAL A 92 -1.31 -2.43 -1.59
CA VAL A 92 -0.86 -1.57 -0.49
C VAL A 92 0.11 -2.34 0.38
N ARG A 93 1.26 -1.74 0.68
CA ARG A 93 2.27 -2.28 1.59
C ARG A 93 2.62 -1.24 2.62
N LEU A 94 2.35 -1.52 3.88
CA LEU A 94 2.61 -0.65 5.02
C LEU A 94 3.62 -1.33 5.94
N TYR A 95 4.77 -0.69 6.16
CA TYR A 95 5.84 -1.24 6.97
C TYR A 95 6.20 -0.28 8.10
N LEU A 96 6.27 -0.81 9.32
CA LEU A 96 7.03 -0.19 10.42
C LEU A 96 8.46 -0.69 10.31
N ILE A 97 9.34 0.18 9.81
CA ILE A 97 10.74 -0.12 9.52
C ILE A 97 11.60 0.34 10.70
N SER A 98 12.62 -0.43 11.01
CA SER A 98 13.66 -0.09 11.98
C SER A 98 15.05 -0.26 11.36
N ASN A 99 15.87 0.77 11.47
CA ASN A 99 17.28 0.72 11.10
C ASN A 99 18.07 -0.03 12.18
N LYS A 100 18.87 -1.00 11.75
CA LYS A 100 19.68 -1.84 12.64
C LYS A 100 20.75 -1.03 13.37
N ASP A 101 21.28 0.00 12.74
CA ASP A 101 22.50 0.67 13.22
C ASP A 101 22.21 1.81 14.21
N ASP A 102 21.08 2.50 14.08
CA ASP A 102 20.74 3.66 14.91
C ASP A 102 19.35 3.60 15.57
N ASN A 103 18.68 2.44 15.50
CA ASN A 103 17.33 2.20 16.04
C ASN A 103 16.27 3.22 15.56
N LYS A 104 16.54 3.99 14.50
CA LYS A 104 15.52 4.88 13.94
C LYS A 104 14.39 4.06 13.36
N GLU A 105 13.18 4.53 13.61
CA GLU A 105 11.95 3.93 13.12
C GLU A 105 11.13 4.91 12.31
N TRP A 106 10.49 4.40 11.28
CA TRP A 106 9.54 5.14 10.48
C TRP A 106 8.56 4.18 9.84
N ILE A 107 7.46 4.74 9.36
CA ILE A 107 6.49 4.00 8.58
C ILE A 107 6.73 4.30 7.12
N SER A 108 6.71 3.26 6.29
CA SER A 108 6.78 3.38 4.85
C SER A 108 5.54 2.77 4.22
N LEU A 109 4.81 3.57 3.46
CA LEU A 109 3.64 3.17 2.68
C LEU A 109 4.02 3.14 1.20
N TYR A 110 3.74 2.02 0.55
CA TYR A 110 3.84 1.86 -0.89
C TYR A 110 2.47 1.44 -1.44
N ILE A 111 2.08 2.03 -2.56
CA ILE A 111 0.82 1.73 -3.24
C ILE A 111 1.13 1.52 -4.71
N ASP A 112 0.73 0.38 -5.29
CA ASP A 112 0.72 0.17 -6.73
C ASP A 112 -0.74 0.04 -7.20
N GLU A 113 -1.16 0.93 -8.10
CA GLU A 113 -2.48 0.85 -8.74
C GLU A 113 -2.30 0.49 -10.21
N ASN A 114 -2.87 -0.65 -10.60
CA ASN A 114 -2.98 -1.10 -11.97
C ASN A 114 -4.46 -1.07 -12.40
N PRO A 115 -4.86 -0.12 -13.26
CA PRO A 115 -6.24 -0.03 -13.75
C PRO A 115 -6.58 -1.07 -14.84
N LEU A 116 -5.60 -1.84 -15.32
CA LEU A 116 -5.73 -2.86 -16.36
C LEU A 116 -5.24 -4.21 -15.84
N THR A 117 -5.88 -4.69 -14.77
CA THR A 117 -5.49 -5.95 -14.13
C THR A 117 -5.84 -7.15 -15.02
N PRO A 118 -4.93 -8.13 -15.21
CA PRO A 118 -5.23 -9.36 -15.96
C PRO A 118 -5.95 -10.41 -15.10
N TRP A 119 -6.10 -10.16 -13.80
CA TRP A 119 -6.63 -11.12 -12.83
C TRP A 119 -8.12 -11.44 -13.01
N TRP A 120 -8.88 -10.58 -13.70
CA TRP A 120 -10.25 -10.89 -14.11
C TRP A 120 -10.69 -10.04 -15.31
N SER A 121 -11.60 -10.58 -16.08
CA SER A 121 -12.29 -9.93 -17.18
C SER A 121 -13.69 -9.46 -16.76
N LYS A 122 -14.29 -8.54 -17.52
CA LYS A 122 -15.70 -8.18 -17.35
C LYS A 122 -16.62 -9.40 -17.54
N GLU A 123 -16.27 -10.26 -18.50
CA GLU A 123 -17.04 -11.47 -18.83
C GLU A 123 -17.10 -12.50 -17.70
N GLU A 124 -16.04 -12.65 -16.90
CA GLU A 124 -16.02 -13.54 -15.73
C GLU A 124 -16.96 -13.07 -14.60
N ARG A 125 -17.32 -11.78 -14.58
CA ARG A 125 -18.19 -11.19 -13.55
C ARG A 125 -19.64 -11.03 -13.98
N GLU A 126 -19.92 -10.96 -15.29
CA GLU A 126 -21.30 -10.93 -15.80
C GLU A 126 -22.00 -12.31 -15.72
N LYS A 127 -21.24 -13.38 -15.47
CA LYS A 127 -21.75 -14.76 -15.40
C LYS A 127 -21.99 -15.29 -13.98
N GLY A 128 -21.65 -14.50 -12.95
CA GLY A 128 -21.87 -14.84 -11.53
C GLY A 128 -22.99 -14.01 -10.94
#